data_AF-A0A0G1QQJ7-F1
#
_entry.id   AF-A0A0G1QQJ7-F1
#
_cell.length_a   1.000
_cell.length_b   1.000
_cell.length_c   1.000
_cell.angle_alpha   90.00
_cell.angle_beta   90.00
_cell.angle_gamma   90.00
#
_symmetry.space_group_name_H-M   'P 1'
#
loop_
_entity.id
_entity.type
_entity.pdbx_description
1 polymer ?
#
loop_
_entity_poly.entity_id
_entity_poly.type
_entity_poly.pdbx_seq_one_letter_code
_entity_poly.pdbx_strand_id
1 'polypeptide(L)'
;MNKLKQYWTIILVVLIFSGGLFYWFQWRPSSIRRECSWVQRHINAVQAQPAIPPKSQQELLAAYQKCKNDKGYLCEMWYRLDHSSSGRPEIKAEPAKDWWESASPSEYSSCLHSKGL
;
A
#
# COMPACT_ATOMS: atom_id res chain seq x y z
N MET A 1 -23.40 6.15 59.71
CA MET A 1 -22.72 6.63 58.48
C MET A 1 -21.98 5.55 57.69
N ASN A 2 -21.64 4.38 58.25
CA ASN A 2 -20.84 3.36 57.53
C ASN A 2 -21.61 2.61 56.43
N LYS A 3 -22.92 2.40 56.59
CA LYS A 3 -23.77 1.73 55.59
C LYS A 3 -23.89 2.55 54.29
N LEU A 4 -24.03 3.87 54.40
CA LEU A 4 -24.12 4.75 53.22
C LEU A 4 -22.81 4.72 52.40
N LYS A 5 -21.65 4.77 53.08
CA LYS A 5 -20.34 4.62 52.43
C LYS A 5 -20.20 3.26 51.74
N GLN A 6 -20.67 2.19 52.37
CA GLN A 6 -20.63 0.84 51.81
C GLN A 6 -21.48 0.72 50.53
N TYR A 7 -22.72 1.23 50.52
CA TYR A 7 -23.55 1.25 49.31
C TYR A 7 -22.93 2.10 48.20
N TRP A 8 -22.35 3.25 48.53
CA TRP A 8 -21.70 4.11 47.55
C TRP A 8 -20.50 3.42 46.88
N THR A 9 -19.68 2.69 47.64
CA THR A 9 -18.59 1.88 47.08
C THR A 9 -19.11 0.79 46.15
N ILE A 10 -20.18 0.08 46.53
CA ILE A 10 -20.78 -0.96 45.67
C ILE A 10 -21.28 -0.37 44.36
N ILE A 11 -21.99 0.77 44.41
CA ILE A 11 -22.49 1.46 43.21
C ILE A 11 -21.31 1.83 42.30
N LEU A 12 -20.25 2.39 42.86
CA LEU A 12 -19.07 2.79 42.10
C LEU A 12 -18.40 1.59 41.42
N VAL A 13 -18.26 0.47 42.13
CA VAL A 13 -17.73 -0.79 41.57
C VAL A 13 -18.62 -1.29 40.44
N VAL A 14 -19.94 -1.34 40.62
CA VAL A 14 -20.87 -1.77 39.58
C VAL A 14 -20.78 -0.87 38.35
N LEU A 15 -20.64 0.44 38.53
CA LEU A 15 -20.52 1.42 37.44
C LEU A 15 -19.21 1.24 36.66
N ILE A 16 -18.10 0.95 37.35
CA ILE A 16 -16.82 0.62 36.71
C ILE A 16 -16.94 -0.67 35.91
N PHE A 17 -17.52 -1.73 36.49
CA PHE A 17 -17.66 -3.01 35.80
C PHE A 17 -18.59 -2.92 34.59
N SER A 18 -19.75 -2.26 34.72
CA SER A 18 -20.68 -2.07 33.62
C SER A 18 -20.09 -1.18 32.52
N GLY A 19 -19.39 -0.11 32.90
CA GLY A 19 -18.66 0.75 31.97
C GLY A 19 -17.54 0.02 31.24
N GLY A 20 -16.78 -0.82 31.95
CA GLY A 20 -15.74 -1.66 31.37
C GLY A 20 -16.29 -2.69 30.37
N LEU A 21 -17.40 -3.36 30.71
CA LEU A 21 -18.10 -4.27 29.81
C LEU A 21 -18.64 -3.53 28.58
N PHE A 22 -19.30 -2.38 28.77
CA PHE A 22 -19.81 -1.56 27.66
C PHE A 22 -18.68 -1.10 26.72
N TYR A 23 -17.57 -0.63 27.29
CA TYR A 23 -16.39 -0.25 26.53
C TYR A 23 -15.83 -1.39 25.69
N TRP A 24 -15.68 -2.58 26.29
CA TRP A 24 -15.13 -3.75 25.61
C TRP A 24 -16.04 -4.28 24.50
N PHE A 25 -17.36 -4.35 24.75
CA PHE A 25 -18.30 -4.99 23.84
C PHE A 25 -18.96 -4.06 22.83
N GLN A 26 -19.10 -2.76 23.11
CA GLN A 26 -19.78 -1.83 22.20
C GLN A 26 -18.83 -0.78 21.63
N TRP A 27 -18.07 -0.11 22.50
CA TRP A 27 -17.23 1.01 22.07
C TRP A 27 -16.04 0.55 21.22
N ARG A 28 -15.29 -0.44 21.71
CA ARG A 28 -14.11 -0.97 21.01
C ARG A 28 -14.43 -1.48 19.60
N PRO A 29 -15.42 -2.37 19.37
CA PRO A 29 -15.70 -2.86 18.02
C PRO A 29 -16.22 -1.80 17.07
N SER A 30 -17.00 -0.82 17.56
CA SER A 30 -17.48 0.27 16.71
C SER A 30 -16.36 1.21 16.26
N SER A 31 -15.37 1.51 17.12
CA SER A 31 -14.19 2.30 16.74
C SER A 31 -13.38 1.58 15.67
N ILE A 32 -13.08 0.30 15.87
CA ILE A 32 -12.26 -0.48 14.94
C ILE A 32 -12.91 -0.55 13.54
N ARG A 33 -14.23 -0.76 13.46
CA ARG A 33 -14.93 -0.78 12.16
C ARG A 33 -14.83 0.57 11.42
N ARG A 34 -14.88 1.69 12.13
CA ARG A 34 -14.73 3.04 11.54
C ARG A 34 -13.31 3.32 11.07
N GLU A 35 -12.32 2.84 11.82
CA GLU A 35 -10.91 2.97 11.43
C GLU A 35 -10.57 2.09 10.23
N CYS A 36 -11.11 0.87 10.17
CA CYS A 36 -10.87 -0.04 9.06
C CYS A 36 -11.65 0.30 7.78
N SER A 37 -12.66 1.18 7.85
CA SER A 37 -13.45 1.55 6.66
C SER A 37 -12.71 2.46 5.69
N TRP A 38 -11.60 3.06 6.11
CA TRP A 38 -10.82 3.99 5.30
C TRP A 38 -9.35 3.55 5.25
N VAL A 39 -8.78 3.54 4.06
CA VAL A 39 -7.36 3.23 3.84
C VAL A 39 -6.69 4.47 3.27
N GLN A 40 -5.55 4.84 3.86
CA GLN A 40 -4.70 5.87 3.31
C GLN A 40 -3.83 5.25 2.21
N ARG A 41 -3.91 5.79 1.00
CA ARG A 41 -3.06 5.43 -0.13
C ARG A 41 -1.96 6.48 -0.29
N HIS A 42 -0.77 6.00 -0.65
CA HIS A 42 0.38 6.83 -0.97
C HIS A 42 0.90 6.44 -2.35
N ILE A 43 1.01 7.42 -3.25
CA ILE A 43 1.80 7.30 -4.47
C ILE A 43 3.10 8.07 -4.27
N ASN A 44 4.22 7.38 -4.46
CA ASN A 44 5.55 7.99 -4.43
C ASN A 44 5.72 8.94 -5.62
N ALA A 45 6.53 9.98 -5.44
CA ALA A 45 6.87 10.88 -6.52
C ALA A 45 7.55 10.13 -7.67
N VAL A 46 7.05 10.33 -8.89
CA VAL A 46 7.63 9.79 -10.11
C VAL A 46 8.60 10.82 -10.66
N GLN A 47 9.88 10.47 -10.76
CA GLN A 47 10.87 11.34 -11.39
C GLN A 47 10.68 11.34 -12.91
N ALA A 48 10.85 12.51 -13.53
CA ALA A 48 10.80 12.63 -14.97
C ALA A 48 11.87 11.71 -15.61
N GLN A 49 11.43 10.88 -16.55
CA GLN A 49 12.34 10.09 -17.39
C GLN A 49 12.21 10.59 -18.83
N PRO A 50 13.33 10.94 -19.48
CA PRO A 50 13.30 11.37 -20.87
C PRO A 50 12.76 10.23 -21.74
N ALA A 51 12.02 10.59 -22.79
CA ALA A 51 11.62 9.62 -23.81
C ALA A 51 12.87 8.93 -24.37
N ILE A 52 12.82 7.60 -24.44
CA ILE A 52 13.83 6.83 -25.19
C ILE A 52 13.28 6.73 -26.61
N PRO A 53 13.84 7.44 -27.60
CA PRO A 53 13.36 7.34 -28.96
C PRO A 53 13.44 5.88 -29.41
N PRO A 54 12.48 5.39 -30.20
CA PRO A 54 12.59 4.05 -30.77
C PRO A 54 13.88 4.00 -31.59
N LYS A 55 14.80 3.11 -31.23
CA LYS A 55 15.98 2.87 -32.06
C LYS A 55 15.51 2.44 -33.43
N SER A 56 16.10 3.01 -34.48
CA SER A 56 15.80 2.56 -35.83
C SER A 56 16.20 1.09 -35.99
N GLN A 57 15.51 0.37 -36.87
CA GLN A 57 15.81 -1.05 -37.12
C GLN A 57 17.26 -1.24 -37.59
N GLN A 58 17.82 -0.27 -38.33
CA GLN A 58 19.21 -0.27 -38.77
C GLN A 58 20.22 -0.13 -37.62
N GLU A 59 19.95 0.74 -36.63
CA GLU A 59 20.82 0.88 -35.45
C GLU A 59 20.81 -0.37 -34.57
N LEU A 60 19.64 -1.01 -34.42
CA LEU A 60 19.49 -2.29 -33.73
C LEU A 60 20.29 -3.40 -34.42
N LEU A 61 20.20 -3.48 -35.74
CA LEU A 61 20.96 -4.45 -36.55
C LEU A 61 22.47 -4.20 -36.48
N ALA A 62 22.91 -2.95 -36.55
CA ALA A 62 24.32 -2.59 -36.43
C ALA A 62 24.89 -2.94 -35.04
N ALA A 63 24.13 -2.67 -33.96
CA ALA A 63 24.50 -3.05 -32.60
C ALA A 63 24.56 -4.58 -32.41
N TYR A 64 23.61 -5.31 -33.02
CA TYR A 64 23.60 -6.77 -33.01
C TYR A 64 24.82 -7.37 -33.72
N GLN A 65 25.15 -6.88 -34.92
CA GLN A 65 26.32 -7.33 -35.67
C GLN A 65 27.62 -7.07 -34.91
N LYS A 66 27.75 -5.88 -34.30
CA LYS A 66 28.90 -5.55 -33.46
C LYS A 66 29.03 -6.49 -32.27
N CYS A 67 27.93 -6.74 -31.55
CA CYS A 67 27.92 -7.67 -30.43
C CYS A 67 28.34 -9.08 -30.87
N LYS A 68 27.77 -9.58 -31.98
CA LYS A 68 28.02 -10.92 -32.50
C LYS A 68 29.52 -11.17 -32.73
N ASN A 69 30.25 -10.16 -33.19
CA ASN A 69 31.69 -10.24 -33.41
C ASN A 69 32.51 -10.32 -32.11
N ASP A 70 32.04 -9.69 -31.03
CA ASP A 70 32.77 -9.63 -29.75
C ASP A 70 32.41 -10.78 -28.78
N LYS A 71 31.13 -11.20 -28.74
CA LYS A 71 30.61 -12.07 -27.66
C LYS A 71 29.84 -13.31 -28.12
N GLY A 72 29.73 -13.54 -29.43
CA GLY A 72 29.11 -14.73 -29.99
C GLY A 72 27.69 -14.99 -29.47
N TYR A 73 27.48 -16.14 -28.81
CA TYR A 73 26.15 -16.65 -28.42
C TYR A 73 25.44 -15.81 -27.33
N LEU A 74 26.18 -15.01 -26.54
CA LEU A 74 25.58 -14.17 -25.49
C LEU A 74 24.78 -12.97 -26.05
N CYS A 75 24.95 -12.66 -27.34
CA CYS A 75 24.28 -11.52 -27.97
C CYS A 75 22.79 -11.74 -28.23
N GLU A 76 22.35 -12.97 -28.46
CA GLU A 76 20.92 -13.22 -28.66
C GLU A 76 20.08 -12.92 -27.42
N MET A 77 20.63 -13.21 -26.24
CA MET A 77 19.98 -12.93 -24.97
C MET A 77 19.93 -11.42 -24.69
N TRP A 78 21.00 -10.70 -25.01
CA TRP A 78 21.07 -9.25 -24.86
C TRP A 78 20.15 -8.51 -25.86
N TYR A 79 20.08 -8.99 -27.10
CA TYR A 79 19.23 -8.40 -28.15
C TYR A 79 17.74 -8.46 -27.80
N ARG A 80 17.27 -9.57 -27.21
CA ARG A 80 15.89 -9.68 -26.71
C ARG A 80 15.56 -8.69 -25.60
N LEU A 81 16.50 -8.44 -24.70
CA LEU A 81 16.31 -7.51 -23.58
C LEU A 81 16.29 -6.04 -24.05
N ASP A 82 17.20 -5.65 -24.95
CA ASP A 82 17.27 -4.27 -25.45
C ASP A 82 16.06 -3.91 -26.33
N HIS A 83 15.59 -4.84 -27.17
CA HIS A 83 14.41 -4.64 -28.02
C HIS A 83 13.12 -4.46 -27.20
N SER A 84 13.02 -5.05 -26.01
CA SER A 84 11.87 -4.86 -25.10
C SER A 84 11.85 -3.48 -24.43
N SER A 85 12.96 -2.72 -24.51
CA SER A 85 13.11 -1.43 -23.83
C SER A 85 13.04 -0.21 -24.77
N SER A 86 13.04 -0.46 -26.09
CA SER A 86 12.96 0.57 -27.14
C SER A 86 11.54 1.12 -27.25
N GLY A 87 11.40 2.46 -27.28
CA GLY A 87 10.11 3.13 -27.43
C GLY A 87 9.32 3.33 -26.13
N ARG A 88 10.00 3.54 -24.99
CA ARG A 88 9.31 3.93 -23.75
C ARG A 88 8.82 5.38 -23.85
N PRO A 89 7.53 5.64 -23.56
CA PRO A 89 6.98 6.98 -23.59
C PRO A 89 7.67 7.87 -22.55
N GLU A 90 7.65 9.18 -22.79
CA GLU A 90 8.08 10.17 -21.79
C GLU A 90 7.25 10.02 -20.53
N ILE A 91 7.90 9.85 -19.38
CA ILE A 91 7.24 9.85 -18.08
C ILE A 91 7.41 11.26 -17.50
N LYS A 92 6.29 11.99 -17.40
CA LYS A 92 6.30 13.32 -16.77
C LYS A 92 6.50 13.18 -15.27
N ALA A 93 7.16 14.19 -14.67
CA ALA A 93 7.28 14.23 -13.21
C ALA A 93 5.89 14.40 -12.57
N GLU A 94 5.55 13.51 -11.65
CA GLU A 94 4.34 13.60 -10.85
C GLU A 94 4.72 13.67 -9.36
N PRO A 95 4.17 14.63 -8.60
CA PRO A 95 4.47 14.75 -7.19
C PRO A 95 3.85 13.59 -6.40
N ALA A 96 4.44 13.30 -5.24
CA ALA A 96 3.84 12.36 -4.29
C ALA A 96 2.45 12.84 -3.87
N LYS A 97 1.52 11.90 -3.70
CA LYS A 97 0.14 12.21 -3.30
C LYS A 97 -0.37 11.20 -2.29
N ASP A 98 -0.99 11.74 -1.26
CA ASP A 98 -1.77 11.00 -0.28
C ASP A 98 -3.26 11.25 -0.47
N TRP A 99 -4.07 10.21 -0.35
CA TRP A 99 -5.52 10.34 -0.26
C TRP A 99 -6.12 9.20 0.56
N TRP A 100 -7.34 9.44 1.04
CA TRP A 100 -8.14 8.44 1.73
C TRP A 100 -9.19 7.89 0.78
N GLU A 101 -9.33 6.57 0.76
CA GLU A 101 -10.38 5.89 0.02
C GLU A 101 -11.06 4.85 0.90
N SER A 102 -12.30 4.51 0.55
CA SER A 102 -13.03 3.44 1.23
C SER A 102 -12.31 2.12 1.05
N ALA A 103 -12.14 1.38 2.14
CA ALA A 103 -11.48 0.08 2.13
C ALA A 103 -12.24 -0.92 1.24
N SER A 104 -11.52 -1.69 0.44
CA SER A 104 -12.11 -2.84 -0.24
C SER A 104 -12.56 -3.90 0.78
N PRO A 105 -13.50 -4.81 0.43
CA PRO A 105 -13.97 -5.83 1.37
C PRO A 105 -12.86 -6.71 1.97
N SER A 106 -11.81 -7.01 1.19
CA SER A 106 -10.65 -7.79 1.63
C SER A 106 -9.71 -7.02 2.55
N GLU A 107 -9.50 -5.73 2.30
CA GLU A 107 -8.69 -4.88 3.17
C GLU A 107 -9.39 -4.60 4.49
N TYR A 108 -10.71 -4.36 4.42
CA TYR A 108 -11.55 -4.18 5.59
C TYR A 108 -11.51 -5.43 6.49
N SER A 109 -11.71 -6.62 5.92
CA SER A 109 -11.68 -7.87 6.70
C SER A 109 -10.29 -8.16 7.27
N SER A 110 -9.22 -7.93 6.48
CA SER A 110 -7.84 -8.09 6.95
C SER A 110 -7.52 -7.13 8.10
N CYS A 111 -8.00 -5.88 8.02
CA CYS A 111 -7.85 -4.91 9.09
C CYS A 111 -8.58 -5.33 10.37
N LEU A 112 -9.83 -5.80 10.26
CA LEU A 112 -10.59 -6.32 11.42
C LEU A 112 -9.83 -7.46 12.11
N HIS A 113 -9.38 -8.45 11.34
CA HIS A 113 -8.62 -9.58 11.86
C HIS A 113 -7.33 -9.13 12.57
N SER A 114 -6.60 -8.16 12.00
CA SER A 114 -5.37 -7.64 12.60
C SER A 114 -5.61 -6.96 13.96
N LYS A 115 -6.81 -6.40 14.18
CA LYS A 115 -7.20 -5.73 15.43
C LYS A 115 -7.96 -6.63 16.41
N GLY A 116 -8.09 -7.92 16.08
CA GLY A 116 -8.70 -8.93 16.94
C GLY A 116 -10.23 -8.95 16.92
N LEU A 117 -10.83 -8.61 15.77
CA LEU A 117 -12.26 -8.74 15.48
C LEU A 117 -12.54 -9.77 14.40
#